data_AF-A0A952USH0-F1
#
_entry.id   AF-A0A952USH0-F1
#
_cell.length_a   1.000
_cell.length_b   1.000
_cell.length_c   1.000
_cell.angle_alpha   90.00
_cell.angle_beta   90.00
_cell.angle_gamma   90.00
#
_symmetry.space_group_name_H-M   'P 1'
#
loop_
_entity.id
_entity.type
_entity.pdbx_description
1 polymer ?
#
loop_
_entity_poly.entity_id
_entity_poly.type
_entity_poly.pdbx_seq_one_letter_code
_entity_poly.pdbx_strand_id
1 'polypeptide(L)'
;MGRCSLLALALAACDTPRASAGGEASAGTASSSQPTASVGNKEIHSLPDGPVSSQGEGIGGLDGTAPGAAPQATTCPDGMQWIPGGRALIGSTPGAGSEEESPRFEAEVAGFCLDRTEVTLGAYLDCVTRGECSAPGDDRRFCNARQHQSSDRSKHPVNCVTWYQARDYCAARGARLPTEVEWEFAARGGAERRTYSWGHEPPNGRTCWKHAGGSCAVASFPSGAFGLFDMTGNVWEWTADSYARYPWPETNDAAKVYRGGSWSRRFPKWMRAALRNRSPPTSAGSHLGMRCAFTPEAVSCQRTPDKGCQRQVVALDCPPNEPWNGVRCAPPGAARCPAGRREQPGFGCVPEQARAEATEAASGPVTRARAPAFDADCQRHSPGKPHAYRYSGGTHAARNHVSGAAGCKNRDVGVGWNSCCCP
;
A
#
# COMPACT_ATOMS: atom_id res chain seq x y z
N MET A 1 -2.59 68.29 -5.83
CA MET A 1 -2.41 69.34 -6.87
C MET A 1 -1.99 68.64 -8.16
N GLY A 2 -2.40 69.11 -9.34
CA GLY A 2 -2.24 68.40 -10.64
C GLY A 2 -3.25 67.24 -10.78
N ARG A 3 -4.20 67.16 -11.72
CA ARG A 3 -4.20 67.31 -13.21
C ARG A 3 -3.41 66.18 -13.90
N CYS A 4 -3.98 65.23 -14.65
CA CYS A 4 -5.07 65.17 -15.66
C CYS A 4 -4.63 65.49 -17.11
N SER A 5 -4.68 64.46 -17.98
CA SER A 5 -5.04 64.40 -19.43
C SER A 5 -4.54 63.04 -20.00
N LEU A 6 -5.27 62.25 -20.80
CA LEU A 6 -5.91 62.49 -22.12
C LEU A 6 -4.85 62.68 -23.24
N LEU A 7 -4.94 62.10 -24.45
CA LEU A 7 -6.08 61.53 -25.20
C LEU A 7 -5.67 60.42 -26.23
N ALA A 8 -6.68 59.82 -26.90
CA ALA A 8 -6.79 58.80 -27.97
C ALA A 8 -5.87 58.91 -29.23
N LEU A 9 -6.00 58.19 -30.38
CA LEU A 9 -7.07 57.48 -31.16
C LEU A 9 -6.39 56.31 -31.98
N ALA A 10 -6.93 55.47 -32.88
CA ALA A 10 -8.19 55.28 -33.62
C ALA A 10 -8.41 53.77 -34.01
N LEU A 11 -9.58 53.25 -34.42
CA LEU A 11 -10.21 53.14 -35.77
C LEU A 11 -9.32 52.55 -36.88
N ALA A 12 -9.78 51.68 -37.80
CA ALA A 12 -11.12 51.15 -38.16
C ALA A 12 -11.02 49.62 -38.47
N ALA A 13 -12.02 48.73 -38.43
CA ALA A 13 -13.47 48.76 -38.69
C ALA A 13 -13.88 48.74 -40.18
N CYS A 14 -14.47 47.64 -40.65
CA CYS A 14 -15.38 47.56 -41.81
C CYS A 14 -16.16 46.23 -41.79
N ASP A 15 -17.29 46.15 -42.49
CA ASP A 15 -18.41 45.26 -42.14
C ASP A 15 -18.81 44.19 -43.18
N THR A 16 -19.80 43.39 -42.77
CA THR A 16 -20.52 42.27 -43.44
C THR A 16 -21.42 42.71 -44.63
N PRO A 17 -22.45 41.95 -45.14
CA PRO A 17 -22.71 40.49 -45.25
C PRO A 17 -23.16 40.04 -46.69
N ARG A 18 -23.53 38.76 -46.89
CA ARG A 18 -24.68 38.40 -47.78
C ARG A 18 -25.33 37.04 -47.43
N ALA A 19 -26.67 36.98 -47.55
CA ALA A 19 -27.51 35.76 -47.50
C ALA A 19 -27.72 35.18 -48.93
N SER A 20 -28.56 34.18 -49.28
CA SER A 20 -29.79 33.58 -48.69
C SER A 20 -30.07 32.22 -49.42
N ALA A 21 -30.52 31.10 -48.82
CA ALA A 21 -31.87 30.73 -48.32
C ALA A 21 -32.49 29.54 -49.11
N GLY A 22 -33.58 28.95 -48.59
CA GLY A 22 -34.22 27.68 -49.02
C GLY A 22 -33.92 26.55 -48.03
N GLY A 23 -34.85 25.72 -47.55
CA GLY A 23 -36.22 25.37 -48.03
C GLY A 23 -36.20 23.91 -48.52
N GLU A 24 -37.07 22.98 -48.13
CA GLU A 24 -38.40 23.06 -47.49
C GLU A 24 -38.59 21.98 -46.38
N ALA A 25 -39.83 21.77 -45.90
CA ALA A 25 -40.18 20.75 -44.90
C ALA A 25 -41.50 20.03 -45.22
N SER A 26 -41.57 18.73 -44.92
CA SER A 26 -42.79 17.88 -44.90
C SER A 26 -42.45 16.64 -44.05
N ALA A 27 -43.05 16.37 -42.87
CA ALA A 27 -44.46 16.09 -42.54
C ALA A 27 -44.87 14.63 -42.86
N GLY A 28 -45.27 13.87 -41.83
CA GLY A 28 -45.56 12.43 -41.95
C GLY A 28 -45.76 11.72 -40.61
N THR A 29 -46.98 11.81 -40.08
CA THR A 29 -47.59 11.00 -38.99
C THR A 29 -46.99 9.61 -38.77
N ALA A 30 -46.52 9.24 -37.58
CA ALA A 30 -47.28 8.96 -36.34
C ALA A 30 -48.15 7.67 -36.39
N SER A 31 -47.82 6.71 -35.52
CA SER A 31 -48.71 5.64 -35.04
C SER A 31 -48.32 5.26 -33.61
N SER A 32 -49.28 4.79 -32.82
CA SER A 32 -49.16 4.66 -31.36
C SER A 32 -49.19 3.22 -30.87
N SER A 33 -48.49 2.94 -29.77
CA SER A 33 -48.92 1.90 -28.80
C SER A 33 -48.34 2.21 -27.42
N GLN A 34 -49.20 2.59 -26.47
CA GLN A 34 -48.96 2.29 -25.05
C GLN A 34 -49.40 0.84 -24.78
N PRO A 35 -49.00 0.27 -23.64
CA PRO A 35 -50.02 -0.27 -22.74
C PRO A 35 -50.15 0.59 -21.48
N THR A 36 -51.38 0.79 -21.03
CA THR A 36 -51.68 1.44 -19.74
C THR A 36 -51.58 0.44 -18.58
N ALA A 37 -51.48 0.98 -17.36
CA ALA A 37 -51.26 0.20 -16.16
C ALA A 37 -52.45 -0.69 -15.74
N SER A 38 -52.15 -1.71 -14.95
CA SER A 38 -53.07 -2.21 -13.91
C SER A 38 -52.36 -2.25 -12.56
N VAL A 39 -53.01 -1.73 -11.53
CA VAL A 39 -52.56 -1.87 -10.13
C VAL A 39 -53.20 -3.13 -9.57
N GLY A 40 -52.38 -4.08 -9.11
CA GLY A 40 -52.83 -5.33 -8.51
C GLY A 40 -52.31 -5.47 -7.08
N ASN A 41 -53.09 -5.04 -6.09
CA ASN A 41 -52.84 -5.39 -4.70
C ASN A 41 -53.07 -6.90 -4.52
N LYS A 42 -52.07 -7.65 -4.03
CA LYS A 42 -52.36 -8.92 -3.34
C LYS A 42 -51.36 -9.29 -2.24
N GLU A 43 -51.84 -9.10 -1.01
CA GLU A 43 -51.62 -9.93 0.19
C GLU A 43 -50.19 -10.35 0.56
N ILE A 44 -49.65 -9.65 1.57
CA ILE A 44 -48.48 -10.09 2.35
C ILE A 44 -48.94 -11.25 3.26
N HIS A 45 -48.57 -12.48 2.93
CA HIS A 45 -48.75 -13.60 3.84
C HIS A 45 -47.69 -13.57 4.96
N SER A 46 -48.11 -13.07 6.12
CA SER A 46 -47.36 -13.16 7.37
C SER A 46 -47.58 -14.53 8.00
N LEU A 47 -46.52 -15.17 8.48
CA LEU A 47 -46.56 -16.31 9.41
C LEU A 47 -45.50 -16.09 10.51
N PRO A 48 -45.71 -16.61 11.74
CA PRO A 48 -45.55 -15.73 12.90
C PRO A 48 -44.37 -16.04 13.82
N ASP A 49 -43.92 -15.01 14.54
CA ASP A 49 -43.15 -15.16 15.78
C ASP A 49 -44.02 -15.79 16.89
N GLY A 50 -43.42 -16.68 17.68
CA GLY A 50 -44.02 -17.27 18.87
C GLY A 50 -42.94 -17.67 19.88
N PRO A 51 -43.00 -17.24 21.15
CA PRO A 51 -41.92 -17.45 22.12
C PRO A 51 -41.95 -18.85 22.74
N VAL A 52 -40.78 -19.36 23.11
CA VAL A 52 -40.63 -20.56 23.95
C VAL A 52 -39.70 -20.24 25.12
N SER A 53 -40.16 -20.50 26.35
CA SER A 53 -39.37 -20.34 27.58
C SER A 53 -39.80 -21.33 28.65
N SER A 54 -38.88 -22.21 29.04
CA SER A 54 -38.84 -23.04 30.26
C SER A 54 -37.49 -23.77 30.23
N GLN A 55 -36.61 -23.61 31.22
CA GLN A 55 -36.67 -24.14 32.60
C GLN A 55 -36.53 -25.68 32.65
N GLY A 56 -35.47 -26.14 33.32
CA GLY A 56 -35.12 -27.54 33.56
C GLY A 56 -33.71 -27.66 34.13
N GLU A 57 -33.54 -28.28 35.30
CA GLU A 57 -32.28 -28.31 36.04
C GLU A 57 -31.17 -29.22 35.44
N GLY A 58 -29.93 -28.98 35.87
CA GLY A 58 -28.74 -29.75 35.47
C GLY A 58 -28.11 -30.57 36.59
N ILE A 59 -27.08 -31.35 36.25
CA ILE A 59 -26.30 -32.19 37.17
C ILE A 59 -24.82 -32.26 36.77
N GLY A 60 -23.93 -32.43 37.75
CA GLY A 60 -22.58 -33.01 37.59
C GLY A 60 -21.54 -32.19 36.81
N GLY A 61 -20.70 -31.45 37.54
CA GLY A 61 -19.43 -30.94 37.01
C GLY A 61 -18.24 -31.80 37.46
N LEU A 62 -17.18 -31.88 36.64
CA LEU A 62 -15.84 -32.32 37.04
C LEU A 62 -14.77 -31.49 36.30
N ASP A 63 -13.77 -31.06 37.09
CA ASP A 63 -12.41 -30.64 36.75
C ASP A 63 -12.09 -30.15 35.32
N GLY A 64 -11.99 -28.83 35.18
CA GLY A 64 -11.37 -28.15 34.04
C GLY A 64 -10.46 -27.02 34.49
N THR A 65 -9.15 -27.27 34.59
CA THR A 65 -8.14 -26.29 35.02
C THR A 65 -8.14 -25.07 34.10
N ALA A 66 -8.55 -23.91 34.61
CA ALA A 66 -8.68 -22.68 33.83
C ALA A 66 -7.32 -22.16 33.30
N PRO A 67 -7.10 -22.07 31.97
CA PRO A 67 -5.84 -21.60 31.42
C PRO A 67 -5.82 -20.07 31.24
N GLY A 68 -4.91 -19.39 31.93
CA GLY A 68 -4.44 -18.04 31.58
C GLY A 68 -5.41 -16.88 31.80
N ALA A 69 -5.01 -15.92 32.63
CA ALA A 69 -5.73 -14.66 32.78
C ALA A 69 -5.84 -13.91 31.43
N ALA A 70 -6.99 -13.28 31.17
CA ALA A 70 -7.17 -12.43 30.00
C ALA A 70 -6.13 -11.27 30.02
N PRO A 71 -5.47 -10.96 28.88
CA PRO A 71 -4.42 -9.95 28.84
C PRO A 71 -4.99 -8.56 29.17
N GLN A 72 -4.25 -7.82 30.00
CA GLN A 72 -4.68 -6.56 30.57
C GLN A 72 -4.76 -5.44 29.51
N ALA A 73 -5.87 -4.69 29.53
CA ALA A 73 -6.06 -3.38 28.90
C ALA A 73 -5.39 -3.19 27.51
N THR A 74 -5.97 -3.79 26.46
CA THR A 74 -5.62 -3.56 25.05
C THR A 74 -6.10 -2.19 24.53
N THR A 75 -5.76 -1.11 25.24
CA THR A 75 -6.13 0.26 24.86
C THR A 75 -5.35 0.71 23.63
N CYS A 76 -6.07 0.94 22.53
CA CYS A 76 -5.50 1.57 21.34
C CYS A 76 -5.47 3.10 21.47
N PRO A 77 -4.55 3.80 20.77
CA PRO A 77 -4.58 5.25 20.63
C PRO A 77 -5.89 5.75 20.01
N ASP A 78 -6.26 7.01 20.29
CA ASP A 78 -7.45 7.62 19.71
C ASP A 78 -7.47 7.56 18.18
N GLY A 79 -8.64 7.25 17.64
CA GLY A 79 -8.86 7.00 16.21
C GLY A 79 -8.45 5.60 15.72
N MET A 80 -7.76 4.79 16.53
CA MET A 80 -7.43 3.40 16.20
C MET A 80 -8.44 2.39 16.79
N GLN A 81 -8.41 1.18 16.24
CA GLN A 81 -9.25 0.05 16.60
C GLN A 81 -8.38 -1.17 16.90
N TRP A 82 -8.71 -1.91 17.96
CA TRP A 82 -8.05 -3.18 18.28
C TRP A 82 -8.46 -4.27 17.28
N ILE A 83 -7.45 -4.90 16.69
CA ILE A 83 -7.52 -6.06 15.82
C ILE A 83 -6.94 -7.24 16.63
N PRO A 84 -7.70 -8.31 16.92
CA PRO A 84 -7.30 -9.33 17.88
C PRO A 84 -6.12 -10.20 17.42
N GLY A 85 -5.78 -10.18 16.13
CA GLY A 85 -4.85 -11.14 15.55
C GLY A 85 -5.45 -12.54 15.42
N GLY A 86 -4.59 -13.54 15.23
CA GLY A 86 -4.93 -14.93 14.96
C GLY A 86 -4.35 -15.44 13.65
N ARG A 87 -4.80 -16.62 13.20
CA ARG A 87 -4.38 -17.21 11.91
C ARG A 87 -5.33 -16.84 10.78
N ALA A 88 -4.78 -16.56 9.61
CA ALA A 88 -5.55 -16.32 8.40
C ALA A 88 -4.81 -16.78 7.14
N LEU A 89 -5.56 -17.11 6.09
CA LEU A 89 -5.00 -17.32 4.75
C LEU A 89 -4.83 -15.98 4.04
N ILE A 90 -3.58 -15.65 3.74
CA ILE A 90 -3.15 -14.43 3.05
C ILE A 90 -2.88 -14.74 1.58
N GLY A 91 -3.25 -13.82 0.69
CA GLY A 91 -3.12 -13.98 -0.76
C GLY A 91 -4.19 -14.86 -1.39
N SER A 92 -3.90 -15.25 -2.63
CA SER A 92 -4.80 -15.94 -3.55
C SER A 92 -4.17 -17.25 -4.04
N THR A 93 -4.98 -18.27 -4.28
CA THR A 93 -4.50 -19.46 -5.00
C THR A 93 -4.16 -19.11 -6.45
N PRO A 94 -3.25 -19.85 -7.11
CA PRO A 94 -2.98 -19.67 -8.54
C PRO A 94 -4.28 -19.62 -9.37
N GLY A 95 -4.37 -18.66 -10.28
CA GLY A 95 -5.54 -18.41 -11.12
C GLY A 95 -6.73 -17.68 -10.46
N ALA A 96 -6.80 -17.54 -9.13
CA ALA A 96 -7.90 -16.86 -8.44
C ALA A 96 -7.70 -15.33 -8.28
N GLY A 97 -6.51 -14.83 -8.61
CA GLY A 97 -6.13 -13.42 -8.57
C GLY A 97 -5.12 -13.09 -9.66
N SER A 98 -4.36 -12.01 -9.48
CA SER A 98 -3.11 -11.83 -10.22
C SER A 98 -2.01 -12.76 -9.66
N GLU A 99 -1.05 -13.16 -10.50
CA GLU A 99 0.07 -14.04 -10.13
C GLU A 99 0.86 -13.50 -8.93
N GLU A 100 0.96 -12.18 -8.86
CA GLU A 100 1.57 -11.38 -7.81
C GLU A 100 0.97 -11.61 -6.41
N GLU A 101 -0.27 -12.12 -6.33
CA GLU A 101 -0.99 -12.49 -5.10
C GLU A 101 -0.76 -13.96 -4.69
N SER A 102 0.03 -14.71 -5.46
CA SER A 102 0.29 -16.14 -5.29
C SER A 102 1.76 -16.39 -4.88
N PRO A 103 2.06 -17.51 -4.17
CA PRO A 103 1.12 -18.46 -3.60
C PRO A 103 0.35 -17.89 -2.40
N ARG A 104 -0.78 -18.52 -2.08
CA ARG A 104 -1.50 -18.31 -0.81
C ARG A 104 -0.69 -18.95 0.33
N PHE A 105 -0.78 -18.39 1.53
CA PHE A 105 -0.10 -18.91 2.70
C PHE A 105 -0.94 -18.68 3.96
N GLU A 106 -0.74 -19.52 4.98
CA GLU A 106 -1.28 -19.25 6.31
C GLU A 106 -0.29 -18.39 7.08
N ALA A 107 -0.77 -17.27 7.61
CA ALA A 107 0.00 -16.37 8.47
C ALA A 107 -0.59 -16.36 9.88
N GLU A 108 0.27 -16.30 10.89
CA GLU A 108 -0.11 -15.95 12.25
C GLU A 108 0.22 -14.47 12.49
N VAL A 109 -0.80 -13.73 12.91
CA VAL A 109 -0.76 -12.27 13.09
C VAL A 109 -1.01 -11.99 14.57
N ALA A 110 -0.08 -11.31 15.24
CA ALA A 110 -0.29 -10.88 16.61
C ALA A 110 -1.35 -9.77 16.70
N GLY A 111 -1.96 -9.58 17.87
CA GLY A 111 -2.93 -8.49 18.08
C GLY A 111 -2.28 -7.11 17.93
N PHE A 112 -3.00 -6.16 17.32
CA PHE A 112 -2.49 -4.82 17.03
C PHE A 112 -3.62 -3.79 16.92
N CYS A 113 -3.27 -2.51 16.95
CA CYS A 113 -4.18 -1.39 16.71
C CYS A 113 -3.99 -0.87 15.28
N LEU A 114 -5.08 -0.52 14.60
CA LEU A 114 -5.08 0.05 13.25
C LEU A 114 -5.98 1.29 13.21
N ASP A 115 -5.57 2.36 12.52
CA ASP A 115 -6.42 3.54 12.29
C ASP A 115 -7.76 3.13 11.64
N ARG A 116 -8.87 3.62 12.20
CA ARG A 116 -10.22 3.28 11.73
C ARG A 116 -10.49 3.77 10.32
N THR A 117 -9.85 4.85 9.90
CA THR A 117 -9.89 5.43 8.55
C THR A 117 -8.48 5.49 7.97
N GLU A 118 -8.34 5.95 6.73
CA GLU A 118 -7.08 6.55 6.31
C GLU A 118 -6.74 7.79 7.17
N VAL A 119 -5.47 8.18 7.18
CA VAL A 119 -5.06 9.48 7.75
C VAL A 119 -5.70 10.60 6.95
N THR A 120 -6.42 11.50 7.60
CA THR A 120 -7.05 12.65 6.93
C THR A 120 -6.03 13.74 6.57
N LEU A 121 -6.33 14.54 5.54
CA LEU A 121 -5.52 15.70 5.16
C LEU A 121 -5.36 16.70 6.31
N GLY A 122 -6.41 16.94 7.12
CA GLY A 122 -6.35 17.82 8.29
C GLY A 122 -5.28 17.36 9.28
N ALA A 123 -5.42 16.13 9.81
CA ALA A 123 -4.45 15.55 10.75
C ALA A 123 -2.99 15.51 10.21
N TYR A 124 -2.81 15.28 8.90
CA TYR A 124 -1.48 15.39 8.27
C TYR A 124 -0.95 16.82 8.26
N LEU A 125 -1.78 17.81 7.90
CA LEU A 125 -1.38 19.23 7.92
C LEU A 125 -1.14 19.75 9.34
N ASP A 126 -1.78 19.20 10.36
CA ASP A 126 -1.44 19.49 11.76
C ASP A 126 -0.01 19.04 12.09
N CYS A 127 0.42 17.86 11.61
CA CYS A 127 1.80 17.37 11.74
C CYS A 127 2.81 18.26 10.99
N VAL A 128 2.44 18.76 9.80
CA VAL A 128 3.26 19.72 9.04
C VAL A 128 3.36 21.06 9.79
N THR A 129 2.26 21.52 10.40
CA THR A 129 2.20 22.78 11.16
C THR A 129 3.06 22.73 12.44
N ARG A 130 3.19 21.56 13.07
CA ARG A 130 4.14 21.33 14.19
C ARG A 130 5.60 21.16 13.74
N GLY A 131 5.88 21.10 12.44
CA GLY A 131 7.23 20.86 11.90
C GLY A 131 7.69 19.40 11.98
N GLU A 132 6.81 18.48 12.37
CA GLU A 132 7.10 17.05 12.51
C GLU A 132 7.03 16.30 11.16
N CYS A 133 6.22 16.79 10.22
CA CYS A 133 6.03 16.20 8.89
C CYS A 133 6.44 17.16 7.75
N SER A 134 6.95 16.61 6.65
CA SER A 134 7.10 17.37 5.40
C SER A 134 5.78 17.43 4.62
N ALA A 135 5.53 18.55 3.92
CA ALA A 135 4.28 18.80 3.21
C ALA A 135 3.98 17.74 2.13
N PRO A 136 2.71 17.32 1.96
CA PRO A 136 2.30 16.40 0.90
C PRO A 136 2.34 17.13 -0.47
N GLY A 137 2.42 16.38 -1.58
CA GLY A 137 2.38 16.97 -2.91
C GLY A 137 1.03 17.63 -3.22
N ASP A 138 1.04 18.82 -3.81
CA ASP A 138 -0.13 19.60 -4.20
C ASP A 138 -0.20 19.90 -5.72
N ASP A 139 0.84 19.52 -6.48
CA ASP A 139 0.97 19.82 -7.91
C ASP A 139 -0.12 19.14 -8.76
N ARG A 140 -0.45 17.87 -8.49
CA ARG A 140 -1.28 17.05 -9.40
C ARG A 140 -2.77 17.26 -9.20
N ARG A 141 -3.53 17.04 -10.28
CA ARG A 141 -4.99 16.93 -10.20
C ARG A 141 -5.38 15.81 -9.22
N PHE A 142 -6.32 16.12 -8.34
CA PHE A 142 -6.78 15.28 -7.23
C PHE A 142 -5.77 15.05 -6.08
N CYS A 143 -4.61 15.72 -6.03
CA CYS A 143 -3.92 15.88 -4.76
C CYS A 143 -4.81 16.73 -3.84
N ASN A 144 -5.19 16.20 -2.67
CA ASN A 144 -6.15 16.85 -1.79
C ASN A 144 -5.55 18.13 -1.16
N ALA A 145 -4.24 18.16 -0.94
CA ALA A 145 -3.49 19.33 -0.50
C ALA A 145 -3.64 20.56 -1.43
N ARG A 146 -3.85 20.34 -2.74
CA ARG A 146 -4.11 21.40 -3.73
C ARG A 146 -5.38 22.22 -3.43
N GLN A 147 -6.27 21.68 -2.60
CA GLN A 147 -7.51 22.32 -2.17
C GLN A 147 -7.64 22.36 -0.64
N HIS A 148 -6.53 22.36 0.10
CA HIS A 148 -6.53 22.33 1.57
C HIS A 148 -7.35 23.46 2.23
N GLN A 149 -7.52 24.58 1.52
CA GLN A 149 -8.26 25.77 2.00
C GLN A 149 -9.78 25.60 1.95
N SER A 150 -10.34 24.57 1.29
CA SER A 150 -11.75 24.23 1.47
C SER A 150 -11.91 23.30 2.67
N SER A 151 -12.75 23.72 3.63
CA SER A 151 -12.97 23.02 4.90
C SER A 151 -13.32 21.54 4.74
N ASP A 152 -14.08 21.20 3.69
CA ASP A 152 -14.47 19.82 3.41
C ASP A 152 -13.28 18.93 3.04
N ARG A 153 -12.27 19.49 2.35
CA ARG A 153 -11.11 18.72 1.88
C ARG A 153 -10.23 18.23 3.02
N SER A 154 -10.26 18.88 4.18
CA SER A 154 -9.58 18.41 5.40
C SER A 154 -9.99 17.00 5.82
N LYS A 155 -11.24 16.59 5.52
CA LYS A 155 -11.86 15.30 5.88
C LYS A 155 -11.57 14.18 4.87
N HIS A 156 -10.93 14.49 3.75
CA HIS A 156 -10.48 13.50 2.78
C HIS A 156 -9.16 12.84 3.24
N PRO A 157 -8.83 11.62 2.78
CA PRO A 157 -7.53 11.02 3.06
C PRO A 157 -6.39 11.92 2.59
N VAL A 158 -5.26 11.95 3.31
CA VAL A 158 -4.03 12.48 2.75
C VAL A 158 -3.59 11.60 1.58
N ASN A 159 -3.23 12.23 0.48
CA ASN A 159 -2.73 11.57 -0.73
C ASN A 159 -1.62 12.41 -1.35
N CYS A 160 -1.00 11.92 -2.43
CA CYS A 160 0.23 12.51 -2.97
C CYS A 160 1.36 12.56 -1.93
N VAL A 161 1.41 11.57 -1.04
CA VAL A 161 2.50 11.33 -0.09
C VAL A 161 3.40 10.19 -0.57
N THR A 162 4.70 10.36 -0.36
CA THR A 162 5.70 9.30 -0.54
C THR A 162 5.60 8.25 0.57
N TRP A 163 6.20 7.08 0.38
CA TRP A 163 6.27 6.06 1.43
C TRP A 163 7.03 6.57 2.66
N TYR A 164 8.10 7.34 2.44
CA TYR A 164 8.86 7.97 3.52
C TYR A 164 7.99 8.93 4.34
N GLN A 165 7.23 9.82 3.67
CA GLN A 165 6.27 10.70 4.33
C GLN A 165 5.20 9.94 5.13
N ALA A 166 4.70 8.83 4.58
CA ALA A 166 3.71 8.01 5.26
C ALA A 166 4.29 7.31 6.50
N ARG A 167 5.52 6.79 6.42
CA ARG A 167 6.28 6.27 7.57
C ARG A 167 6.49 7.35 8.62
N ASP A 168 6.95 8.52 8.21
CA ASP A 168 7.37 9.61 9.11
C ASP A 168 6.18 10.23 9.85
N TYR A 169 5.02 10.38 9.19
CA TYR A 169 3.78 10.77 9.86
C TYR A 169 3.36 9.77 10.95
N CYS A 170 3.43 8.47 10.67
CA CYS A 170 3.10 7.48 11.68
C CYS A 170 4.09 7.52 12.85
N ALA A 171 5.40 7.62 12.55
CA ALA A 171 6.45 7.71 13.57
C ALA A 171 6.29 8.93 14.49
N ALA A 172 5.94 10.09 13.92
CA ALA A 172 5.69 11.33 14.68
C ALA A 172 4.60 11.18 15.75
N ARG A 173 3.54 10.41 15.45
CA ARG A 173 2.46 10.10 16.42
C ARG A 173 2.68 8.81 17.23
N GLY A 174 3.92 8.33 17.33
CA GLY A 174 4.27 7.12 18.10
C GLY A 174 3.79 5.79 17.50
N ALA A 175 3.38 5.81 16.22
CA ALA A 175 2.86 4.68 15.46
C ALA A 175 3.83 4.27 14.35
N ARG A 176 3.39 3.36 13.47
CA ARG A 176 4.12 2.90 12.27
C ARG A 176 3.14 2.69 11.11
N LEU A 177 3.63 2.29 9.94
CA LEU A 177 2.75 1.73 8.90
C LEU A 177 2.31 0.32 9.29
N PRO A 178 1.11 -0.13 8.89
CA PRO A 178 0.75 -1.55 8.95
C PRO A 178 1.71 -2.36 8.06
N THR A 179 2.03 -3.58 8.45
CA THR A 179 2.62 -4.54 7.51
C THR A 179 1.57 -4.93 6.46
N GLU A 180 2.04 -5.43 5.33
CA GLU A 180 1.21 -5.98 4.26
C GLU A 180 0.24 -7.06 4.80
N VAL A 181 0.72 -7.93 5.69
CA VAL A 181 -0.07 -9.05 6.23
C VAL A 181 -1.09 -8.57 7.25
N GLU A 182 -0.74 -7.63 8.13
CA GLU A 182 -1.70 -6.99 9.06
C GLU A 182 -2.80 -6.24 8.31
N TRP A 183 -2.44 -5.51 7.24
CA TRP A 183 -3.40 -4.81 6.39
C TRP A 183 -4.39 -5.79 5.76
N GLU A 184 -3.90 -6.89 5.17
CA GLU A 184 -4.78 -7.87 4.54
C GLU A 184 -5.63 -8.64 5.57
N PHE A 185 -5.06 -9.02 6.72
CA PHE A 185 -5.78 -9.64 7.82
C PHE A 185 -6.97 -8.76 8.26
N ALA A 186 -6.71 -7.48 8.49
CA ALA A 186 -7.73 -6.49 8.86
C ALA A 186 -8.78 -6.32 7.76
N ALA A 187 -8.36 -6.16 6.50
CA ALA A 187 -9.25 -5.99 5.34
C ALA A 187 -10.12 -7.22 5.03
N ARG A 188 -9.74 -8.41 5.50
CA ARG A 188 -10.44 -9.68 5.20
C ARG A 188 -11.26 -10.25 6.37
N GLY A 189 -11.28 -9.58 7.52
CA GLY A 189 -11.92 -10.12 8.73
C GLY A 189 -11.17 -11.33 9.31
N GLY A 190 -9.84 -11.34 9.19
CA GLY A 190 -9.00 -12.46 9.61
C GLY A 190 -9.41 -13.77 8.95
N ALA A 191 -9.83 -14.74 9.76
CA ALA A 191 -10.27 -16.07 9.33
C ALA A 191 -11.53 -16.07 8.44
N GLU A 192 -12.32 -14.99 8.42
CA GLU A 192 -13.46 -14.84 7.50
C GLU A 192 -13.04 -14.83 6.02
N ARG A 193 -11.79 -14.42 5.71
CA ARG A 193 -11.19 -14.44 4.36
C ARG A 193 -11.98 -13.64 3.31
N ARG A 194 -12.72 -12.60 3.72
CA ARG A 194 -13.61 -11.77 2.88
C ARG A 194 -12.95 -11.29 1.58
N THR A 195 -13.74 -11.08 0.53
CA THR A 195 -13.25 -10.57 -0.77
C THR A 195 -12.96 -9.06 -0.72
N TYR A 196 -13.80 -8.34 0.02
CA TYR A 196 -13.81 -6.89 0.26
C TYR A 196 -14.03 -6.67 1.76
N SER A 197 -13.75 -5.47 2.29
CA SER A 197 -13.84 -5.20 3.74
C SER A 197 -15.20 -5.56 4.38
N TRP A 198 -16.30 -5.37 3.66
CA TRP A 198 -17.67 -5.69 4.09
C TRP A 198 -18.13 -7.13 3.81
N GLY A 199 -17.36 -7.97 3.10
CA GLY A 199 -17.77 -9.33 2.73
C GLY A 199 -17.39 -9.74 1.30
N HIS A 200 -18.30 -10.45 0.62
CA HIS A 200 -18.05 -10.97 -0.74
C HIS A 200 -18.78 -10.18 -1.86
N GLU A 201 -19.80 -9.38 -1.50
CA GLU A 201 -20.63 -8.65 -2.46
C GLU A 201 -19.87 -7.54 -3.22
N PRO A 202 -20.18 -7.29 -4.52
CA PRO A 202 -19.51 -6.29 -5.33
C PRO A 202 -19.49 -4.86 -4.74
N PRO A 203 -18.47 -4.03 -5.06
CA PRO A 203 -18.25 -2.69 -4.50
C PRO A 203 -19.24 -1.60 -4.98
N ASN A 204 -20.40 -1.97 -5.52
CA ASN A 204 -21.42 -1.04 -5.99
C ASN A 204 -22.07 -0.32 -4.79
N GLY A 205 -21.86 0.99 -4.67
CA GLY A 205 -22.45 1.83 -3.61
C GLY A 205 -21.87 1.64 -2.20
N ARG A 206 -20.89 0.75 -2.02
CA ARG A 206 -20.30 0.40 -0.70
C ARG A 206 -18.94 1.07 -0.42
N THR A 207 -18.44 1.88 -1.35
CA THR A 207 -17.11 2.49 -1.29
C THR A 207 -17.00 3.65 -2.28
N CYS A 208 -16.06 4.57 -2.02
CA CYS A 208 -15.59 5.55 -3.01
C CYS A 208 -14.88 4.84 -4.18
N TRP A 209 -15.64 4.48 -5.21
CA TRP A 209 -15.19 3.73 -6.39
C TRP A 209 -15.82 4.29 -7.66
N LYS A 210 -15.12 4.19 -8.80
CA LYS A 210 -15.49 4.83 -10.08
C LYS A 210 -15.63 6.37 -10.05
N HIS A 211 -15.41 7.01 -8.91
CA HIS A 211 -15.70 8.42 -8.67
C HIS A 211 -14.85 9.34 -9.57
N ALA A 212 -15.48 10.39 -10.12
CA ALA A 212 -14.84 11.35 -11.01
C ALA A 212 -14.22 12.56 -10.29
N GLY A 213 -14.66 12.83 -9.04
CA GLY A 213 -14.19 13.94 -8.22
C GLY A 213 -12.88 13.70 -7.45
N GLY A 214 -12.26 12.53 -7.60
CA GLY A 214 -11.11 12.09 -6.80
C GLY A 214 -11.55 11.25 -5.60
N SER A 215 -10.83 11.38 -4.48
CA SER A 215 -11.19 10.74 -3.20
C SER A 215 -12.54 11.23 -2.66
N CYS A 216 -13.10 10.49 -1.70
CA CYS A 216 -14.23 10.89 -0.86
C CYS A 216 -13.73 11.23 0.55
N ALA A 217 -14.56 11.88 1.37
CA ALA A 217 -14.25 12.02 2.79
C ALA A 217 -14.16 10.64 3.46
N VAL A 218 -13.29 10.48 4.44
CA VAL A 218 -13.15 9.18 5.13
C VAL A 218 -14.43 8.83 5.89
N ALA A 219 -14.73 7.53 6.01
CA ALA A 219 -15.96 7.02 6.62
C ALA A 219 -17.27 7.51 5.94
N SER A 220 -17.23 7.91 4.66
CA SER A 220 -18.46 8.21 3.87
C SER A 220 -19.33 6.96 3.60
N PHE A 221 -18.82 5.77 3.87
CA PHE A 221 -19.44 4.48 3.57
C PHE A 221 -19.45 3.58 4.82
N PRO A 222 -20.30 2.54 4.90
CA PRO A 222 -20.32 1.64 6.06
C PRO A 222 -18.97 0.96 6.31
N SER A 223 -18.62 0.79 7.58
CA SER A 223 -17.41 0.06 7.98
C SER A 223 -17.45 -1.41 7.57
N GLY A 224 -16.29 -1.96 7.20
CA GLY A 224 -16.09 -3.39 7.01
C GLY A 224 -15.77 -4.12 8.31
N ALA A 225 -14.95 -5.16 8.21
CA ALA A 225 -14.48 -5.96 9.34
C ALA A 225 -13.86 -5.09 10.46
N PHE A 226 -14.03 -5.55 11.70
CA PHE A 226 -13.56 -4.89 12.93
C PHE A 226 -14.03 -3.44 13.14
N GLY A 227 -14.94 -2.89 12.33
CA GLY A 227 -15.34 -1.48 12.41
C GLY A 227 -14.38 -0.52 11.68
N LEU A 228 -13.58 -1.04 10.76
CA LEU A 228 -12.66 -0.28 9.91
C LEU A 228 -13.36 0.25 8.65
N PHE A 229 -13.15 1.53 8.34
CA PHE A 229 -13.66 2.22 7.16
C PHE A 229 -12.67 2.18 6.00
N ASP A 230 -13.19 2.23 4.78
CA ASP A 230 -12.47 2.50 3.52
C ASP A 230 -11.28 1.56 3.19
N MET A 231 -11.04 0.48 3.95
CA MET A 231 -10.13 -0.66 3.67
C MET A 231 -10.40 -1.39 2.33
N THR A 232 -11.33 -0.88 1.52
CA THR A 232 -11.56 -1.25 0.14
C THR A 232 -12.01 -0.01 -0.61
N GLY A 233 -11.17 0.50 -1.52
CA GLY A 233 -11.44 1.66 -2.34
C GLY A 233 -10.81 2.95 -1.84
N ASN A 234 -11.54 4.07 -1.94
CA ASN A 234 -11.07 5.44 -1.69
C ASN A 234 -9.66 5.75 -2.19
N VAL A 235 -8.60 5.63 -1.37
CA VAL A 235 -7.20 5.65 -1.83
C VAL A 235 -6.52 4.31 -1.57
N TRP A 236 -5.52 3.98 -2.39
CA TRP A 236 -4.58 2.92 -2.02
C TRP A 236 -3.80 3.36 -0.78
N GLU A 237 -3.36 2.41 0.03
CA GLU A 237 -2.66 2.69 1.28
C GLU A 237 -1.26 2.07 1.25
N TRP A 238 -0.23 2.87 1.53
CA TRP A 238 1.12 2.38 1.77
C TRP A 238 1.18 1.42 2.97
N THR A 239 1.95 0.34 2.86
CA THR A 239 2.29 -0.56 3.97
C THR A 239 3.82 -0.57 4.19
N ALA A 240 4.29 -1.09 5.34
CA ALA A 240 5.71 -1.07 5.70
C ALA A 240 6.61 -1.88 4.73
N ASP A 241 6.06 -2.93 4.13
CA ASP A 241 6.83 -3.98 3.45
C ASP A 241 7.36 -3.61 2.05
N SER A 242 8.53 -4.15 1.76
CA SER A 242 9.18 -4.11 0.45
C SER A 242 8.65 -5.22 -0.45
N TYR A 243 8.40 -4.87 -1.71
CA TYR A 243 7.67 -5.71 -2.65
C TYR A 243 8.45 -6.95 -3.07
N ALA A 244 7.78 -8.12 -3.05
CA ALA A 244 8.38 -9.42 -3.24
C ALA A 244 7.36 -10.51 -3.63
N ARG A 245 7.83 -11.65 -4.14
CA ARG A 245 7.01 -12.87 -4.31
C ARG A 245 6.63 -13.42 -2.93
N TYR A 246 5.35 -13.70 -2.71
CA TYR A 246 4.84 -14.16 -1.43
C TYR A 246 5.48 -15.47 -0.93
N PRO A 247 5.60 -15.67 0.40
CA PRO A 247 5.13 -14.81 1.49
C PRO A 247 6.18 -13.84 2.04
N TRP A 248 7.42 -13.88 1.52
CA TRP A 248 8.56 -13.13 2.07
C TRP A 248 8.58 -11.68 1.56
N PRO A 249 9.16 -10.72 2.30
CA PRO A 249 9.56 -9.42 1.79
C PRO A 249 10.93 -9.45 1.10
N GLU A 250 11.19 -8.48 0.23
CA GLU A 250 12.52 -8.18 -0.32
C GLU A 250 13.34 -7.35 0.67
N THR A 251 14.67 -7.42 0.58
CA THR A 251 15.58 -6.63 1.43
C THR A 251 16.19 -5.41 0.73
N ASN A 252 15.81 -5.16 -0.51
CA ASN A 252 16.41 -4.14 -1.39
C ASN A 252 15.65 -2.79 -1.47
N ASP A 253 14.45 -2.71 -0.87
CA ASP A 253 13.58 -1.51 -0.80
C ASP A 253 13.25 -0.79 -2.13
N ALA A 254 13.53 -1.39 -3.29
CA ALA A 254 13.37 -0.76 -4.61
C ALA A 254 11.91 -0.40 -4.95
N ALA A 255 10.94 -1.13 -4.37
CA ALA A 255 9.54 -0.77 -4.38
C ALA A 255 8.87 -1.20 -3.07
N LYS A 256 7.90 -0.41 -2.61
CA LYS A 256 7.08 -0.70 -1.42
C LYS A 256 5.68 -1.17 -1.83
N VAL A 257 5.06 -1.97 -0.98
CA VAL A 257 3.70 -2.49 -1.16
C VAL A 257 2.67 -1.39 -0.87
N TYR A 258 1.59 -1.36 -1.66
CA TYR A 258 0.35 -0.66 -1.30
C TYR A 258 -0.90 -1.47 -1.62
N ARG A 259 -1.98 -1.25 -0.86
CA ARG A 259 -3.20 -2.08 -0.80
C ARG A 259 -4.48 -1.23 -0.91
N GLY A 260 -5.67 -1.87 -0.99
CA GLY A 260 -6.97 -1.21 -0.84
C GLY A 260 -7.84 -1.08 -2.10
N GLY A 261 -7.28 -0.77 -3.26
CA GLY A 261 -8.09 -0.24 -4.37
C GLY A 261 -8.10 1.30 -4.36
N SER A 262 -8.92 1.93 -5.22
CA SER A 262 -9.09 3.40 -5.19
C SER A 262 -10.28 3.90 -5.99
N TRP A 263 -10.67 5.16 -5.75
CA TRP A 263 -11.61 5.97 -6.52
C TRP A 263 -11.38 5.91 -8.04
N SER A 264 -10.10 5.83 -8.44
CA SER A 264 -9.65 5.79 -9.83
C SER A 264 -9.79 4.42 -10.52
N ARG A 265 -10.08 3.34 -9.78
CA ARG A 265 -10.29 2.00 -10.36
C ARG A 265 -11.67 1.88 -11.01
N ARG A 266 -11.83 0.89 -11.90
CA ARG A 266 -13.02 0.71 -12.76
C ARG A 266 -13.64 -0.70 -12.74
N PHE A 267 -12.88 -1.74 -12.35
CA PHE A 267 -13.35 -3.13 -12.28
C PHE A 267 -13.28 -3.69 -10.84
N PRO A 268 -14.23 -4.55 -10.40
CA PRO A 268 -14.25 -5.11 -9.04
C PRO A 268 -12.99 -5.92 -8.68
N LYS A 269 -12.33 -6.54 -9.67
CA LYS A 269 -11.08 -7.29 -9.47
C LYS A 269 -9.92 -6.43 -8.93
N TRP A 270 -10.00 -5.10 -9.11
CA TRP A 270 -9.03 -4.12 -8.61
C TRP A 270 -9.36 -3.54 -7.22
N MET A 271 -10.39 -4.08 -6.56
CA MET A 271 -10.87 -3.65 -5.25
C MET A 271 -10.76 -4.77 -4.21
N ARG A 272 -10.33 -5.97 -4.59
CA ARG A 272 -10.25 -7.12 -3.66
C ARG A 272 -9.18 -6.87 -2.61
N ALA A 273 -9.46 -7.22 -1.36
CA ALA A 273 -8.52 -7.06 -0.24
C ALA A 273 -7.19 -7.83 -0.45
N ALA A 274 -7.21 -8.98 -1.13
CA ALA A 274 -6.01 -9.73 -1.48
C ALA A 274 -5.13 -9.08 -2.57
N LEU A 275 -5.62 -8.09 -3.31
CA LEU A 275 -4.84 -7.45 -4.37
C LEU A 275 -3.76 -6.53 -3.80
N ARG A 276 -2.51 -6.87 -4.11
CA ARG A 276 -1.30 -6.11 -3.81
C ARG A 276 -0.74 -5.44 -5.07
N ASN A 277 -0.07 -4.32 -4.88
CA ASN A 277 0.58 -3.56 -5.96
C ASN A 277 1.82 -2.83 -5.42
N ARG A 278 2.64 -2.26 -6.31
CA ARG A 278 3.98 -1.73 -5.98
C ARG A 278 4.30 -0.40 -6.64
N SER A 279 5.15 0.39 -6.00
CA SER A 279 5.76 1.58 -6.58
C SER A 279 7.05 1.94 -5.81
N PRO A 280 8.04 2.62 -6.43
CA PRO A 280 9.21 3.11 -5.72
C PRO A 280 8.81 4.00 -4.53
N PRO A 281 9.51 3.93 -3.38
CA PRO A 281 9.11 4.63 -2.15
C PRO A 281 9.07 6.16 -2.27
N THR A 282 9.73 6.73 -3.29
CA THR A 282 9.71 8.16 -3.65
C THR A 282 8.49 8.60 -4.46
N SER A 283 7.58 7.70 -4.81
CA SER A 283 6.41 8.01 -5.66
C SER A 283 5.24 8.59 -4.85
N ALA A 284 4.49 9.52 -5.44
CA ALA A 284 3.40 10.22 -4.76
C ALA A 284 2.16 10.35 -5.67
N GLY A 285 1.22 9.40 -5.57
CA GLY A 285 0.03 9.36 -6.41
C GLY A 285 -1.20 10.04 -5.80
N SER A 286 -2.02 10.74 -6.60
CA SER A 286 -3.33 11.28 -6.15
C SER A 286 -4.41 10.22 -5.89
N HIS A 287 -4.05 8.95 -6.03
CA HIS A 287 -4.86 7.79 -5.67
C HIS A 287 -4.19 6.94 -4.58
N LEU A 288 -3.13 7.44 -3.93
CA LEU A 288 -2.30 6.73 -2.97
C LEU A 288 -2.07 7.62 -1.73
N GLY A 289 -2.46 7.08 -0.58
CA GLY A 289 -2.38 7.65 0.76
C GLY A 289 -1.92 6.57 1.75
N MET A 290 -2.49 6.55 2.95
CA MET A 290 -1.98 5.75 4.07
C MET A 290 -2.99 5.60 5.23
N ARG A 291 -2.74 4.62 6.10
CA ARG A 291 -3.20 4.60 7.49
C ARG A 291 -2.09 4.09 8.41
N CYS A 292 -2.12 4.39 9.70
CA CYS A 292 -1.11 3.91 10.66
C CYS A 292 -1.60 2.70 11.46
N ALA A 293 -0.64 1.92 11.95
CA ALA A 293 -0.81 0.85 12.92
C ALA A 293 0.04 1.11 14.16
N PHE A 294 -0.35 0.52 15.29
CA PHE A 294 0.36 0.57 16.57
C PHE A 294 0.30 -0.80 17.23
N THR A 295 1.37 -1.22 17.90
CA THR A 295 1.40 -2.51 18.62
C THR A 295 1.75 -2.24 20.08
N PRO A 296 0.76 -2.27 21.01
CA PRO A 296 0.97 -2.04 22.43
C PRO A 296 2.11 -2.91 22.99
N GLU A 297 2.88 -2.39 23.95
CA GLU A 297 4.06 -3.11 24.46
C GLU A 297 3.69 -4.43 25.16
N ALA A 298 2.48 -4.54 25.71
CA ALA A 298 1.90 -5.77 26.26
C ALA A 298 1.70 -6.91 25.24
N VAL A 299 1.77 -6.64 23.93
CA VAL A 299 1.70 -7.67 22.89
C VAL A 299 3.04 -8.39 22.78
N SER A 300 3.10 -9.63 23.28
CA SER A 300 4.26 -10.50 23.13
C SER A 300 4.38 -11.01 21.69
N CYS A 301 5.47 -10.63 21.00
CA CYS A 301 5.81 -11.08 19.66
C CYS A 301 7.30 -10.80 19.36
N GLN A 302 7.85 -11.42 18.32
CA GLN A 302 9.14 -10.98 17.77
C GLN A 302 8.95 -9.60 17.14
N ARG A 303 9.66 -8.58 17.65
CA ARG A 303 9.48 -7.18 17.23
C ARG A 303 10.36 -6.83 16.02
N THR A 304 9.79 -6.07 15.08
CA THR A 304 10.52 -5.42 13.99
C THR A 304 11.18 -4.10 14.46
N PRO A 305 12.14 -3.52 13.70
CA PRO A 305 12.80 -2.27 14.10
C PRO A 305 11.87 -1.07 14.29
N ASP A 306 10.73 -1.04 13.59
CA ASP A 306 9.63 -0.06 13.73
C ASP A 306 8.62 -0.43 14.85
N LYS A 307 9.01 -1.33 15.77
CA LYS A 307 8.22 -1.84 16.91
C LYS A 307 6.94 -2.61 16.55
N GLY A 308 6.72 -2.96 15.28
CA GLY A 308 5.67 -3.89 14.86
C GLY A 308 5.97 -5.33 15.24
N CYS A 309 5.03 -6.25 14.97
CA CYS A 309 5.28 -7.68 15.09
C CYS A 309 5.73 -8.26 13.76
N GLN A 310 6.77 -9.10 13.78
CA GLN A 310 7.23 -9.84 12.61
C GLN A 310 6.16 -10.85 12.19
N ARG A 311 5.71 -10.76 10.93
CA ARG A 311 4.77 -11.73 10.34
C ARG A 311 5.34 -13.15 10.40
N GLN A 312 4.58 -14.09 10.95
CA GLN A 312 4.93 -15.50 10.98
C GLN A 312 4.15 -16.24 9.89
N VAL A 313 4.83 -17.09 9.12
CA VAL A 313 4.21 -17.97 8.12
C VAL A 313 4.13 -19.37 8.73
N VAL A 314 2.92 -19.93 8.77
CA VAL A 314 2.61 -21.23 9.38
C VAL A 314 2.62 -22.33 8.32
N ALA A 315 1.94 -22.09 7.20
CA ALA A 315 1.82 -23.03 6.07
C ALA A 315 1.86 -22.29 4.73
N LEU A 316 2.12 -23.00 3.63
CA LEU A 316 2.36 -22.42 2.30
C LEU A 316 1.75 -23.32 1.21
N ASP A 317 0.83 -22.78 0.41
CA ASP A 317 0.20 -23.51 -0.70
C ASP A 317 1.15 -23.55 -1.91
N CYS A 318 2.16 -24.42 -1.85
CA CYS A 318 3.18 -24.51 -2.89
C CYS A 318 2.62 -25.00 -4.23
N PRO A 319 2.80 -24.27 -5.34
CA PRO A 319 2.49 -24.77 -6.68
C PRO A 319 3.44 -25.94 -7.03
N PRO A 320 2.94 -27.01 -7.67
CA PRO A 320 3.78 -28.15 -8.02
C PRO A 320 4.83 -27.78 -9.08
N ASN A 321 6.05 -28.27 -8.88
CA ASN A 321 7.17 -28.24 -9.83
C ASN A 321 7.72 -26.85 -10.27
N GLU A 322 7.19 -25.73 -9.76
CA GLU A 322 7.76 -24.40 -10.04
C GLU A 322 9.01 -24.09 -9.17
N PRO A 323 10.10 -23.56 -9.76
CA PRO A 323 11.15 -22.90 -8.99
C PRO A 323 10.63 -21.55 -8.47
N TRP A 324 10.85 -21.31 -7.18
CA TRP A 324 10.20 -20.23 -6.44
C TRP A 324 11.25 -19.33 -5.80
N ASN A 325 11.40 -18.12 -6.33
CA ASN A 325 12.52 -17.21 -6.03
C ASN A 325 13.92 -17.89 -6.04
N GLY A 326 14.13 -18.80 -6.99
CA GLY A 326 15.38 -19.58 -7.11
C GLY A 326 15.56 -20.72 -6.09
N VAL A 327 14.54 -21.02 -5.28
CA VAL A 327 14.53 -22.13 -4.30
C VAL A 327 13.40 -23.11 -4.61
N ARG A 328 13.36 -24.29 -3.96
CA ARG A 328 12.17 -25.16 -4.03
C ARG A 328 11.14 -24.66 -3.02
N CYS A 329 9.90 -24.47 -3.47
CA CYS A 329 8.81 -24.17 -2.56
C CYS A 329 8.61 -25.34 -1.58
N ALA A 330 8.69 -25.07 -0.29
CA ALA A 330 8.46 -26.03 0.78
C ALA A 330 7.94 -25.31 2.05
N PRO A 331 7.31 -26.04 3.00
CA PRO A 331 6.80 -25.46 4.24
C PRO A 331 7.86 -24.69 5.04
N PRO A 332 7.44 -23.79 5.95
CA PRO A 332 8.33 -23.18 6.95
C PRO A 332 9.15 -24.25 7.71
N GLY A 333 10.45 -23.98 7.90
CA GLY A 333 11.38 -24.92 8.56
C GLY A 333 11.91 -26.06 7.67
N ALA A 334 11.30 -26.35 6.52
CA ALA A 334 11.83 -27.34 5.58
C ALA A 334 13.05 -26.81 4.80
N ALA A 335 13.94 -27.72 4.39
CA ALA A 335 15.12 -27.39 3.58
C ALA A 335 14.72 -26.99 2.14
N ARG A 336 14.40 -25.69 1.95
CA ARG A 336 14.06 -25.10 0.64
C ARG A 336 15.22 -25.06 -0.35
N CYS A 337 16.46 -25.18 0.15
CA CYS A 337 17.68 -25.16 -0.64
C CYS A 337 18.34 -26.55 -0.79
N PRO A 338 19.10 -26.78 -1.87
CA PRO A 338 20.02 -27.91 -1.96
C PRO A 338 21.08 -27.86 -0.86
N ALA A 339 21.60 -29.02 -0.43
CA ALA A 339 22.70 -29.10 0.54
C ALA A 339 23.92 -28.27 0.08
N GLY A 340 24.63 -27.65 1.03
CA GLY A 340 25.68 -26.67 0.74
C GLY A 340 25.13 -25.27 0.44
N ARG A 341 23.81 -25.03 0.54
CA ARG A 341 23.16 -23.74 0.27
C ARG A 341 22.10 -23.42 1.32
N ARG A 342 22.12 -22.18 1.81
CA ARG A 342 21.14 -21.60 2.74
C ARG A 342 20.24 -20.62 1.99
N GLU A 343 19.03 -20.43 2.50
CA GLU A 343 18.14 -19.39 2.00
C GLU A 343 18.59 -18.01 2.51
N GLN A 344 18.51 -16.99 1.66
CA GLN A 344 18.68 -15.59 2.02
C GLN A 344 17.47 -14.79 1.51
N PRO A 345 16.75 -14.03 2.38
CA PRO A 345 15.61 -13.20 1.97
C PRO A 345 15.99 -12.25 0.83
N GLY A 346 15.30 -12.37 -0.30
CA GLY A 346 15.53 -11.61 -1.53
C GLY A 346 16.60 -12.15 -2.49
N PHE A 347 17.33 -13.21 -2.12
CA PHE A 347 18.43 -13.76 -2.94
C PHE A 347 18.33 -15.28 -3.19
N GLY A 348 17.29 -15.93 -2.67
CA GLY A 348 17.09 -17.37 -2.84
C GLY A 348 18.18 -18.21 -2.18
N CYS A 349 18.67 -19.25 -2.85
CA CYS A 349 19.68 -20.15 -2.31
C CYS A 349 21.12 -19.65 -2.55
N VAL A 350 21.68 -18.96 -1.56
CA VAL A 350 23.12 -18.64 -1.50
C VAL A 350 23.91 -19.79 -0.87
N PRO A 351 25.22 -19.95 -1.10
CA PRO A 351 26.01 -20.99 -0.43
C PRO A 351 25.92 -20.91 1.11
N GLU A 352 25.92 -22.06 1.80
CA GLU A 352 25.78 -22.15 3.26
C GLU A 352 26.91 -21.42 3.99
N GLN A 353 28.12 -21.61 3.50
CA GLN A 353 29.25 -20.75 3.78
C GLN A 353 29.11 -19.50 2.90
N ALA A 354 29.01 -18.32 3.52
CA ALA A 354 29.51 -17.13 2.85
C ALA A 354 30.97 -17.41 2.45
N ARG A 355 31.39 -16.97 1.26
CA ARG A 355 32.79 -17.15 0.80
C ARG A 355 33.72 -16.77 1.95
N ALA A 356 34.56 -17.73 2.38
CA ALA A 356 35.59 -17.52 3.39
C ALA A 356 36.61 -16.53 2.81
N GLU A 357 36.33 -15.25 3.10
CA GLU A 357 36.91 -14.06 2.48
C GLU A 357 36.76 -13.96 0.96
N ALA A 358 36.88 -12.73 0.46
CA ALA A 358 37.21 -12.48 -0.93
C ALA A 358 38.74 -12.46 -1.04
N THR A 359 39.37 -13.62 -0.86
CA THR A 359 40.81 -13.78 -1.15
C THR A 359 41.09 -13.48 -2.61
N GLU A 360 42.27 -12.91 -2.89
CA GLU A 360 42.59 -12.18 -4.12
C GLU A 360 42.40 -12.99 -5.42
N ALA A 361 42.49 -14.32 -5.35
CA ALA A 361 42.49 -15.23 -6.49
C ALA A 361 41.16 -15.29 -7.28
N ALA A 362 40.05 -14.79 -6.74
CA ALA A 362 38.71 -15.15 -7.21
C ALA A 362 38.06 -14.17 -8.22
N SER A 363 38.85 -13.38 -8.94
CA SER A 363 38.38 -12.48 -10.02
C SER A 363 39.51 -11.88 -10.87
N GLY A 364 39.29 -11.74 -12.17
CA GLY A 364 40.20 -11.01 -13.07
C GLY A 364 40.34 -9.50 -12.75
N PRO A 365 41.31 -8.81 -13.38
CA PRO A 365 41.79 -7.50 -12.95
C PRO A 365 40.69 -6.42 -12.89
N VAL A 366 40.74 -5.59 -11.86
CA VAL A 366 39.87 -4.44 -11.65
C VAL A 366 40.66 -3.14 -11.85
N THR A 367 40.24 -2.33 -12.80
CA THR A 367 40.86 -1.03 -13.13
C THR A 367 40.09 0.09 -12.45
N ARG A 368 40.79 1.01 -11.76
CA ARG A 368 40.22 2.24 -11.17
C ARG A 368 40.56 3.44 -12.05
N ALA A 369 39.54 4.13 -12.58
CA ALA A 369 39.68 5.38 -13.34
C ALA A 369 39.00 6.55 -12.60
N ARG A 370 39.57 7.76 -12.69
CA ARG A 370 38.96 8.98 -12.13
C ARG A 370 37.82 9.46 -13.05
N ALA A 371 36.74 9.97 -12.48
CA ALA A 371 35.59 10.49 -13.23
C ALA A 371 35.13 11.87 -12.73
N PRO A 372 35.92 12.95 -12.92
CA PRO A 372 35.69 14.25 -12.26
C PRO A 372 34.33 14.91 -12.54
N ALA A 373 33.69 14.58 -13.66
CA ALA A 373 32.37 15.07 -14.05
C ALA A 373 31.25 14.76 -13.04
N PHE A 374 31.50 13.89 -12.06
CA PHE A 374 30.54 13.53 -10.99
C PHE A 374 31.00 13.95 -9.59
N ASP A 375 32.04 14.77 -9.45
CA ASP A 375 32.56 15.18 -8.13
C ASP A 375 31.56 16.03 -7.35
N ALA A 376 30.85 16.94 -8.02
CA ALA A 376 29.81 17.76 -7.40
C ALA A 376 28.64 16.92 -6.84
N ASP A 377 28.36 15.77 -7.44
CA ASP A 377 27.37 14.81 -6.94
C ASP A 377 27.90 14.07 -5.69
N CYS A 378 29.14 13.58 -5.76
CA CYS A 378 29.80 12.95 -4.62
C CYS A 378 29.96 13.89 -3.41
N GLN A 379 30.31 15.16 -3.63
CA GLN A 379 30.36 16.20 -2.60
C GLN A 379 28.99 16.45 -1.97
N ARG A 380 27.91 16.42 -2.76
CA ARG A 380 26.53 16.64 -2.30
C ARG A 380 25.94 15.44 -1.54
N HIS A 381 26.26 14.20 -1.96
CA HIS A 381 25.57 12.98 -1.51
C HIS A 381 26.46 11.98 -0.74
N SER A 382 27.77 12.23 -0.64
CA SER A 382 28.71 11.43 0.16
C SER A 382 29.73 12.31 0.91
N PRO A 383 29.32 12.94 2.04
CA PRO A 383 30.23 13.71 2.89
C PRO A 383 31.51 12.94 3.26
N GLY A 384 32.64 13.64 3.19
CA GLY A 384 33.97 13.05 3.38
C GLY A 384 34.43 12.11 2.25
N LYS A 385 33.75 12.09 1.10
CA LYS A 385 34.13 11.31 -0.10
C LYS A 385 33.91 12.14 -1.39
N PRO A 386 34.66 13.24 -1.59
CA PRO A 386 34.41 14.24 -2.63
C PRO A 386 34.79 13.80 -4.05
N HIS A 387 35.34 12.61 -4.25
CA HIS A 387 36.02 12.24 -5.49
C HIS A 387 35.39 11.03 -6.18
N ALA A 388 34.81 11.25 -7.36
CA ALA A 388 34.20 10.21 -8.16
C ALA A 388 35.22 9.36 -8.94
N TYR A 389 35.05 8.04 -8.86
CA TYR A 389 35.81 7.05 -9.62
C TYR A 389 34.86 6.06 -10.33
N ARG A 390 35.37 5.41 -11.37
CA ARG A 390 34.77 4.25 -12.01
C ARG A 390 35.72 3.06 -11.86
N TYR A 391 35.20 1.96 -11.34
CA TYR A 391 35.88 0.67 -11.30
C TYR A 391 35.31 -0.18 -12.44
N SER A 392 36.17 -0.81 -13.24
CA SER A 392 35.78 -1.69 -14.36
C SER A 392 36.64 -2.96 -14.37
N GLY A 393 36.21 -3.98 -15.13
CA GLY A 393 36.85 -5.29 -15.08
C GLY A 393 36.47 -6.10 -13.83
N GLY A 394 36.97 -7.33 -13.74
CA GLY A 394 36.61 -8.30 -12.70
C GLY A 394 35.12 -8.63 -12.60
N THR A 395 34.75 -9.31 -11.51
CA THR A 395 33.34 -9.54 -11.14
C THR A 395 32.76 -8.32 -10.42
N HIS A 396 31.44 -8.23 -10.25
CA HIS A 396 30.85 -7.16 -9.43
C HIS A 396 31.33 -7.23 -7.96
N ALA A 397 31.48 -8.44 -7.42
CA ALA A 397 32.07 -8.65 -6.09
C ALA A 397 33.51 -8.14 -6.00
N ALA A 398 34.33 -8.36 -7.03
CA ALA A 398 35.69 -7.83 -7.10
C ALA A 398 35.72 -6.30 -7.02
N ARG A 399 34.86 -5.63 -7.81
CA ARG A 399 34.77 -4.16 -7.81
C ARG A 399 34.29 -3.61 -6.47
N ASN A 400 33.35 -4.28 -5.80
CA ASN A 400 32.92 -3.92 -4.44
C ASN A 400 34.04 -4.10 -3.39
N HIS A 401 34.84 -5.17 -3.50
CA HIS A 401 35.96 -5.42 -2.60
C HIS A 401 37.05 -4.36 -2.77
N VAL A 402 37.50 -4.11 -4.00
CA VAL A 402 38.56 -3.14 -4.30
C VAL A 402 38.09 -1.70 -4.01
N SER A 403 36.83 -1.34 -4.28
CA SER A 403 36.32 0.00 -3.94
C SER A 403 36.11 0.18 -2.44
N GLY A 404 35.66 -0.84 -1.73
CA GLY A 404 35.50 -0.85 -0.27
C GLY A 404 36.85 -0.74 0.47
N ALA A 405 37.86 -1.48 0.04
CA ALA A 405 39.22 -1.39 0.57
C ALA A 405 39.85 0.00 0.36
N ALA A 406 39.50 0.68 -0.74
CA ALA A 406 39.88 2.07 -1.00
C ALA A 406 39.01 3.10 -0.24
N GLY A 407 38.18 2.68 0.72
CA GLY A 407 37.31 3.53 1.52
C GLY A 407 36.13 4.16 0.76
N CYS A 408 35.84 3.70 -0.47
CA CYS A 408 34.82 4.29 -1.32
C CYS A 408 33.41 3.77 -1.02
N LYS A 409 32.40 4.59 -1.30
CA LYS A 409 30.97 4.23 -1.28
C LYS A 409 30.48 4.10 -2.72
N ASN A 410 29.80 3.01 -3.07
CA ASN A 410 29.14 2.88 -4.37
C ASN A 410 28.09 4.00 -4.54
N ARG A 411 28.08 4.64 -5.72
CA ARG A 411 27.06 5.60 -6.17
C ARG A 411 26.11 4.97 -7.18
N ASP A 412 26.67 4.21 -8.13
CA ASP A 412 25.97 3.67 -9.29
C ASP A 412 26.64 2.36 -9.74
N VAL A 413 25.89 1.42 -10.30
CA VAL A 413 26.36 0.07 -10.63
C VAL A 413 25.77 -0.44 -11.94
N GLY A 414 26.62 -1.00 -12.81
CA GLY A 414 26.22 -1.48 -14.12
C GLY A 414 26.94 -2.75 -14.54
N VAL A 415 26.54 -3.30 -15.70
CA VAL A 415 27.18 -4.50 -16.26
C VAL A 415 28.64 -4.20 -16.57
N GLY A 416 29.56 -4.89 -15.90
CA GLY A 416 31.01 -4.73 -16.06
C GLY A 416 31.67 -3.56 -15.31
N TRP A 417 30.92 -2.69 -14.60
CA TRP A 417 31.49 -1.55 -13.89
C TRP A 417 30.71 -1.11 -12.64
N ASN A 418 31.37 -0.41 -11.73
CA ASN A 418 30.78 0.31 -10.60
C ASN A 418 31.28 1.76 -10.65
N SER A 419 30.48 2.76 -10.26
CA SER A 419 30.97 4.10 -9.95
C SER A 419 30.82 4.39 -8.46
N CYS A 420 31.85 4.99 -7.87
CA CYS A 420 31.99 5.15 -6.43
C CYS A 420 32.41 6.58 -6.10
N CYS A 421 31.95 7.10 -4.97
CA CYS A 421 32.50 8.27 -4.32
C CYS A 421 33.56 7.81 -3.32
N CYS A 422 34.80 8.25 -3.50
CA CYS A 422 35.95 7.94 -2.66
C CYS A 422 36.39 9.19 -1.88
N PRO A 423 37.16 9.02 -0.80
CA PRO A 423 38.00 10.08 -0.25
C PRO A 423 38.82 10.77 -1.35
#